data_AF-A0A7J9G526-F1
#
_entry.id   AF-A0A7J9G526-F1
#
_cell.length_a   1.000
_cell.length_b   1.000
_cell.length_c   1.000
_cell.angle_alpha   90.00
_cell.angle_beta   90.00
_cell.angle_gamma   90.00
#
_symmetry.space_group_name_H-M   'P 1'
#
loop_
_entity.id
_entity.type
_entity.pdbx_description
1 polymer ?
#
loop_
_entity_poly.entity_id
_entity_poly.type
_entity_poly.pdbx_seq_one_letter_code
_entity_poly.pdbx_strand_id
1 'polypeptide(L)'
;MSNISSSFTLSQSQQQHLLEKLDVFKVKGRDKRGRNVLLIIGKYFPARMVSSEVLKKYLEETIYPKLGAKPFSVVYVHTDVQKSENFPGISVLRSVYDAIPMNLKNNLEVVYFLHPGLQARLFLATFGRLFFDG
;
A
#
# COMPACT_ATOMS: atom_id res chain seq x y z
N MET A 1 29.25 -27.37 12.07
CA MET A 1 28.08 -26.55 12.43
C MET A 1 27.66 -25.79 11.19
N SER A 2 26.82 -26.39 10.34
CA SER A 2 26.31 -25.74 9.13
C SER A 2 25.12 -24.87 9.49
N ASN A 3 25.26 -23.56 9.27
CA ASN A 3 24.20 -22.58 9.43
C ASN A 3 23.08 -22.87 8.42
N ILE A 4 21.97 -23.43 8.89
CA ILE A 4 20.70 -23.45 8.17
C ILE A 4 20.06 -22.09 8.39
N SER A 5 20.44 -21.09 7.59
CA SER A 5 19.59 -19.91 7.41
C SER A 5 18.49 -20.29 6.41
N SER A 6 17.55 -21.11 6.86
CA SER A 6 16.30 -21.33 6.14
C SER A 6 15.52 -20.02 6.18
N SER A 7 15.63 -19.24 5.11
CA SER A 7 14.67 -18.19 4.82
C SER A 7 13.28 -18.83 4.84
N PHE A 8 12.49 -18.55 5.87
CA PHE A 8 11.09 -18.95 5.91
C PHE A 8 10.34 -18.15 4.84
N THR A 9 10.40 -18.62 3.60
CA THR A 9 9.59 -18.07 2.52
C THR A 9 8.17 -18.54 2.77
N LEU A 10 7.35 -17.66 3.35
CA LEU A 10 5.93 -17.93 3.56
C LEU A 10 5.27 -18.31 2.23
N SER A 11 4.34 -19.27 2.27
CA SER A 11 3.51 -19.57 1.09
C SER A 11 2.65 -18.36 0.71
N GLN A 12 2.18 -18.30 -0.54
CA GLN A 12 1.34 -17.18 -0.98
C GLN A 12 0.08 -17.02 -0.12
N SER A 13 -0.55 -18.11 0.31
CA SER A 13 -1.74 -18.07 1.18
C SER A 13 -1.41 -17.53 2.57
N GLN A 14 -0.25 -17.88 3.14
CA GLN A 14 0.20 -17.33 4.41
C GLN A 14 0.49 -15.83 4.32
N GLN A 15 1.07 -15.39 3.20
CA GLN A 15 1.31 -13.97 2.95
C GLN A 15 0.00 -13.18 2.81
N GLN A 16 -0.99 -13.70 2.09
CA GLN A 16 -2.32 -13.08 1.99
C GLN A 16 -3.01 -13.02 3.37
N HIS A 17 -2.98 -14.12 4.12
CA HIS A 17 -3.54 -14.16 5.47
C HIS A 17 -2.85 -13.15 6.40
N LEU A 18 -1.55 -12.94 6.24
CA LEU A 18 -0.81 -11.94 7.01
C LEU A 18 -1.28 -10.51 6.68
N LEU A 19 -1.48 -10.18 5.40
CA LEU A 19 -2.01 -8.88 4.99
C LEU A 19 -3.40 -8.61 5.57
N GLU A 20 -4.27 -9.63 5.56
CA GLU A 20 -5.61 -9.54 6.12
C GLU A 20 -5.57 -9.39 7.65
N LYS A 21 -4.78 -10.21 8.33
CA LYS A 21 -4.64 -10.19 9.80
C LYS A 21 -4.06 -8.88 10.33
N LEU A 22 -3.08 -8.32 9.63
CA LEU A 22 -2.45 -7.04 9.98
C LEU A 22 -3.30 -5.83 9.59
N ASP A 23 -4.37 -6.07 8.83
CA ASP A 23 -5.41 -5.09 8.55
C ASP A 23 -4.83 -3.79 7.94
N VAL A 24 -3.88 -4.00 7.03
CA VAL A 24 -3.08 -2.93 6.41
C VAL A 24 -3.94 -2.06 5.50
N PHE A 25 -4.91 -2.68 4.81
CA PHE A 25 -5.81 -2.04 3.85
C PHE A 25 -7.26 -2.14 4.34
N LYS A 26 -7.86 -0.99 4.64
CA LYS A 26 -9.23 -0.88 5.16
C LYS A 26 -10.07 0.00 4.28
N VAL A 27 -11.14 -0.55 3.71
CA VAL A 27 -12.18 0.28 3.09
C VAL A 27 -13.21 0.62 4.17
N LYS A 28 -13.13 1.82 4.74
CA LYS A 28 -14.01 2.24 5.84
C LYS A 28 -14.28 3.73 5.83
N GLY A 29 -15.54 4.09 6.07
CA GLY A 29 -15.97 5.47 6.21
C GLY A 29 -16.19 6.16 4.86
N ARG A 30 -16.60 7.42 4.93
CA ARG A 30 -16.81 8.29 3.78
C ARG A 30 -16.16 9.64 4.03
N ASP A 31 -15.65 10.25 2.98
CA ASP A 31 -15.15 11.61 3.05
C ASP A 31 -16.29 12.64 3.00
N LYS A 32 -15.94 13.93 3.08
CA LYS A 32 -16.92 15.04 3.04
C LYS A 32 -17.74 15.09 1.74
N ARG A 33 -17.27 14.47 0.66
CA ARG A 33 -17.97 14.38 -0.64
C ARG A 33 -18.76 13.07 -0.78
N GLY A 34 -18.83 12.25 0.28
CA GLY A 34 -19.53 10.97 0.29
C GLY A 34 -18.79 9.83 -0.41
N ARG A 35 -17.51 10.02 -0.77
CA ARG A 35 -16.67 9.01 -1.44
C ARG A 35 -16.15 7.99 -0.44
N ASN A 36 -15.98 6.74 -0.87
CA ASN A 36 -15.38 5.70 -0.02
C ASN A 36 -13.93 6.08 0.35
N VAL A 37 -13.49 5.67 1.53
CA VAL A 37 -12.12 5.91 2.00
C VAL A 37 -11.37 4.59 2.13
N LEU A 38 -10.25 4.46 1.41
CA LEU A 38 -9.26 3.43 1.61
C LEU A 38 -8.20 3.94 2.60
N LEU A 39 -8.22 3.40 3.81
CA LEU A 39 -7.20 3.65 4.82
C LEU A 39 -6.07 2.63 4.67
N ILE A 40 -4.84 3.12 4.56
CA ILE A 40 -3.62 2.32 4.47
C ILE A 40 -2.73 2.67 5.66
N ILE A 41 -2.44 1.69 6.52
CA ILE A 41 -1.61 1.90 7.73
C ILE A 41 -0.22 1.34 7.48
N GLY A 42 0.74 2.22 7.15
CA GLY A 42 2.09 1.83 6.76
C GLY A 42 2.85 1.05 7.84
N LYS A 43 2.65 1.39 9.12
CA LYS A 43 3.27 0.70 10.26
C LYS A 43 3.09 -0.82 10.23
N TYR A 44 1.92 -1.28 9.78
CA TYR A 44 1.55 -2.69 9.80
C TYR A 44 1.96 -3.44 8.53
N PHE A 45 2.59 -2.79 7.55
CA PHE A 45 2.94 -3.44 6.30
C PHE A 45 4.15 -4.38 6.47
N PRO A 46 4.00 -5.69 6.21
CA PRO A 46 5.06 -6.68 6.45
C PRO A 46 6.02 -6.79 5.25
N ALA A 47 6.81 -5.75 4.99
CA ALA A 47 7.60 -5.60 3.75
C ALA A 47 8.57 -6.74 3.44
N ARG A 48 9.11 -7.41 4.46
CA ARG A 48 10.05 -8.54 4.28
C ARG A 48 9.37 -9.88 4.04
N MET A 49 8.06 -9.97 4.35
CA MET A 49 7.33 -11.24 4.37
C MET A 49 6.34 -11.34 3.21
N VAL A 50 5.99 -10.24 2.55
CA VAL A 50 5.03 -10.20 1.46
C VAL A 50 5.70 -9.77 0.16
N SER A 51 5.55 -10.59 -0.88
CA SER A 51 6.06 -10.26 -2.22
C SER A 51 5.17 -9.27 -2.95
N SER A 52 5.72 -8.58 -3.96
CA SER A 52 4.98 -7.66 -4.82
C SER A 52 3.81 -8.35 -5.53
N GLU A 53 4.00 -9.59 -5.95
CA GLU A 53 3.01 -10.38 -6.69
C GLU A 53 1.83 -10.72 -5.80
N VAL A 54 2.09 -11.17 -4.56
CA VAL A 54 1.04 -11.48 -3.60
C VAL A 54 0.28 -10.23 -3.18
N LEU A 55 0.99 -9.11 -2.99
CA LEU A 55 0.35 -7.83 -2.69
C LEU A 55 -0.60 -7.39 -3.81
N LYS A 56 -0.15 -7.44 -5.08
CA LYS A 56 -0.99 -7.09 -6.24
C LYS A 56 -2.25 -7.97 -6.29
N LYS A 57 -2.07 -9.28 -6.16
CA LYS A 57 -3.17 -10.25 -6.15
C LYS A 57 -4.15 -9.99 -5.01
N TYR A 58 -3.66 -9.73 -3.80
CA TYR A 58 -4.51 -9.39 -2.66
C TYR A 58 -5.33 -8.13 -2.90
N LEU A 59 -4.71 -7.07 -3.44
CA LEU A 59 -5.42 -5.83 -3.77
C LEU A 59 -6.52 -6.08 -4.81
N GLU A 60 -6.23 -6.87 -5.84
CA GLU A 60 -7.17 -7.21 -6.91
C GLU A 60 -8.35 -8.04 -6.42
N GLU A 61 -8.10 -9.10 -5.65
CA GLU A 61 -9.14 -10.03 -5.20
C GLU A 61 -9.96 -9.47 -4.02
N THR A 62 -9.33 -8.65 -3.15
CA THR A 62 -9.93 -8.29 -1.85
C THR A 62 -10.28 -6.81 -1.73
N ILE A 63 -9.47 -5.91 -2.27
CA ILE A 63 -9.61 -4.46 -2.02
C ILE A 63 -10.36 -3.78 -3.16
N TYR A 64 -9.99 -4.01 -4.41
CA TYR A 64 -10.62 -3.35 -5.57
C TYR A 64 -12.14 -3.62 -5.66
N PRO A 65 -12.65 -4.84 -5.40
CA PRO A 65 -14.08 -5.09 -5.40
C PRO A 65 -14.84 -4.30 -4.32
N LYS A 66 -14.20 -4.02 -3.18
CA LYS A 66 -14.78 -3.23 -2.08
C LYS A 66 -14.85 -1.73 -2.40
N LEU A 67 -13.93 -1.22 -3.22
CA LEU A 67 -13.96 0.16 -3.70
C LEU A 67 -15.06 0.37 -4.74
N GLY A 68 -15.25 -0.64 -5.60
CA GLY A 68 -16.24 -0.64 -6.67
C GLY A 68 -15.92 0.39 -7.77
N ALA A 69 -16.92 0.69 -8.60
CA ALA A 69 -16.78 1.64 -9.70
C ALA A 69 -16.95 3.12 -9.29
N LYS A 70 -17.01 3.43 -7.99
CA LYS A 70 -17.26 4.79 -7.49
C LYS A 70 -15.96 5.53 -7.20
N PRO A 71 -15.96 6.87 -7.28
CA PRO A 71 -14.82 7.67 -6.84
C PRO A 71 -14.51 7.40 -5.36
N PHE A 72 -13.22 7.32 -5.03
CA PHE A 72 -12.74 7.05 -3.69
C PHE A 72 -11.53 7.92 -3.35
N SER A 73 -11.22 7.96 -2.07
CA SER A 73 -10.06 8.65 -1.52
C SER A 73 -9.17 7.67 -0.76
N VAL A 74 -7.87 7.95 -0.71
CA VAL A 74 -6.91 7.16 0.06
C VAL A 74 -6.42 8.00 1.22
N VAL A 75 -6.33 7.40 2.40
CA VAL A 75 -5.64 7.96 3.55
C VAL A 75 -4.46 7.03 3.86
N TYR A 76 -3.25 7.50 3.62
CA TYR A 76 -2.03 6.79 3.96
C TYR A 76 -1.46 7.31 5.27
N VAL A 77 -1.47 6.47 6.31
CA VAL A 77 -0.90 6.77 7.62
C VAL A 77 0.53 6.28 7.64
N HIS A 78 1.47 7.22 7.64
CA HIS A 78 2.91 6.94 7.58
C HIS A 78 3.60 6.99 8.96
N THR A 79 2.82 7.09 10.04
CA THR A 79 3.35 6.97 11.41
C THR A 79 4.17 5.69 11.54
N ASP A 80 5.39 5.80 12.07
CA ASP A 80 6.27 4.65 12.38
C ASP A 80 6.64 3.78 11.17
N VAL A 81 6.67 4.37 9.98
CA VAL A 81 7.20 3.71 8.78
C VAL A 81 8.71 3.86 8.74
N GLN A 82 9.41 2.73 8.75
CA GLN A 82 10.87 2.62 8.71
C GLN A 82 11.30 1.93 7.42
N LYS A 83 12.23 2.56 6.69
CA LYS A 83 12.69 2.07 5.38
C LYS A 83 13.25 0.64 5.43
N SER A 84 13.90 0.27 6.53
CA SER A 84 14.52 -1.04 6.73
C SER A 84 13.55 -2.13 7.16
N GLU A 85 12.33 -1.81 7.59
CA GLU A 85 11.45 -2.77 8.28
C GLU A 85 10.14 -2.99 7.55
N ASN A 86 9.31 -1.94 7.43
CA ASN A 86 7.92 -2.02 6.97
C ASN A 86 7.67 -1.23 5.67
N PHE A 87 8.72 -0.82 4.97
CA PHE A 87 8.62 -0.14 3.69
C PHE A 87 9.12 -1.03 2.54
N PRO A 88 8.28 -1.37 1.55
CA PRO A 88 8.66 -2.27 0.45
C PRO A 88 9.63 -1.65 -0.57
N GLY A 89 9.95 -0.36 -0.42
CA GLY A 89 10.77 0.38 -1.39
C GLY A 89 9.94 1.02 -2.50
N ILE A 90 10.54 2.01 -3.16
CA ILE A 90 9.87 2.82 -4.19
C ILE A 90 9.59 2.01 -5.46
N SER A 91 10.49 1.10 -5.84
CA SER A 91 10.33 0.25 -7.03
C SER A 91 9.10 -0.67 -6.91
N VAL A 92 8.90 -1.28 -5.74
CA VAL A 92 7.74 -2.13 -5.46
C VAL A 92 6.46 -1.29 -5.45
N LEU A 93 6.45 -0.13 -4.79
CA LEU A 93 5.29 0.76 -4.80
C LEU A 93 4.91 1.20 -6.22
N ARG A 94 5.91 1.57 -7.04
CA ARG A 94 5.70 1.90 -8.45
C ARG A 94 5.13 0.71 -9.22
N SER A 95 5.68 -0.48 -9.04
CA SER A 95 5.19 -1.70 -9.71
C SER A 95 3.75 -2.06 -9.30
N VAL A 96 3.38 -1.82 -8.04
CA VAL A 96 2.00 -1.99 -7.56
C VAL A 96 1.09 -0.94 -8.18
N TYR A 97 1.50 0.33 -8.19
CA TYR A 97 0.75 1.41 -8.83
C TYR A 97 0.53 1.15 -10.32
N ASP A 98 1.56 0.73 -11.05
CA ASP A 98 1.48 0.44 -12.48
C ASP A 98 0.47 -0.68 -12.77
N ALA A 99 0.39 -1.68 -11.88
CA ALA A 99 -0.57 -2.78 -11.98
C ALA A 99 -2.02 -2.42 -11.62
N ILE A 100 -2.30 -1.23 -11.06
CA ILE A 100 -3.67 -0.81 -10.77
C ILE A 100 -4.43 -0.61 -12.10
N PRO A 101 -5.61 -1.23 -12.28
CA PRO A 101 -6.45 -1.03 -13.46
C PRO A 101 -6.80 0.44 -13.71
N MET A 102 -6.83 0.88 -14.98
CA MET A 102 -7.01 2.31 -15.31
C MET A 102 -8.37 2.86 -14.84
N ASN A 103 -9.42 2.05 -14.87
CA ASN A 103 -10.73 2.41 -14.33
C ASN A 103 -10.66 2.73 -12.82
N LEU A 104 -9.84 2.01 -12.05
CA LEU A 104 -9.66 2.29 -10.63
C LEU A 104 -8.77 3.51 -10.40
N LYS A 105 -7.71 3.69 -11.20
CA LYS A 105 -6.87 4.89 -11.18
C LYS A 105 -7.70 6.16 -11.43
N ASN A 106 -8.59 6.13 -12.41
CA ASN A 106 -9.45 7.27 -12.75
C ASN A 106 -10.47 7.60 -11.64
N ASN A 107 -10.81 6.61 -10.80
CA ASN A 107 -11.70 6.81 -9.65
C ASN A 107 -10.96 7.27 -8.39
N LEU A 108 -9.63 7.23 -8.37
CA LEU A 108 -8.83 7.74 -7.25
C LEU A 108 -8.74 9.25 -7.37
N GLU A 109 -9.39 9.95 -6.44
CA GLU A 109 -9.50 11.41 -6.55
C GLU A 109 -8.52 12.18 -5.67
N VAL A 110 -8.16 11.61 -4.52
CA VAL A 110 -7.30 12.29 -3.55
C VAL A 110 -6.58 11.27 -2.68
N VAL A 111 -5.31 11.57 -2.40
CA VAL A 111 -4.47 10.81 -1.48
C VAL A 111 -4.04 11.73 -0.34
N TYR A 112 -4.53 11.47 0.87
CA TYR A 112 -4.12 12.17 2.08
C TYR A 112 -2.93 11.43 2.70
N PHE A 113 -1.81 12.12 2.86
CA PHE A 113 -0.61 11.57 3.48
C PHE A 113 -0.50 12.09 4.92
N LEU A 114 -0.78 11.21 5.90
CA LEU A 114 -0.81 11.56 7.32
C LEU A 114 0.52 11.20 8.01
N HIS A 115 1.05 12.16 8.77
CA HIS A 115 2.31 12.06 9.53
C HIS A 115 3.52 11.62 8.68
N PRO A 116 3.83 12.31 7.57
CA PRO A 116 5.04 12.02 6.82
C PRO A 116 6.28 12.31 7.65
N GLY A 117 7.18 11.33 7.75
CA GLY A 117 8.50 11.51 8.34
C GLY A 117 9.36 12.46 7.50
N LEU A 118 10.51 12.86 8.04
CA LEU A 118 11.43 13.76 7.31
C LEU A 118 11.85 13.18 5.95
N GLN A 119 12.20 11.89 5.90
CA GLN A 119 12.59 11.21 4.66
C GLN A 119 11.46 11.18 3.62
N ALA A 120 10.22 10.89 4.04
CA ALA A 120 9.07 10.91 3.14
C ALA A 120 8.78 12.31 2.60
N ARG A 121 8.90 13.35 3.43
CA ARG A 121 8.74 14.75 3.00
C ARG A 121 9.80 15.15 1.98
N LEU A 122 11.07 14.81 2.23
CA LEU A 122 12.17 15.05 1.30
C LEU A 122 11.92 14.33 -0.02
N PHE A 123 11.53 13.05 0.02
CA PHE A 123 11.20 12.28 -1.18
C PHE A 123 10.08 12.93 -1.99
N LEU A 124 8.97 13.31 -1.35
CA LEU A 124 7.86 13.98 -2.02
C LEU A 124 8.25 15.36 -2.56
N ALA A 125 9.10 16.12 -1.88
CA ALA A 125 9.58 17.41 -2.36
C ALA A 125 10.51 17.28 -3.58
N THR A 126 11.39 16.28 -3.59
CA THR A 126 12.35 16.05 -4.68
C THR A 126 11.74 15.36 -5.88
N PHE A 127 10.94 14.31 -5.64
CA PHE A 127 10.43 13.44 -6.69
C PHE A 127 8.93 13.56 -6.92
N GLY A 128 8.18 14.17 -5.99
CA GLY A 128 6.72 14.24 -6.10
C GLY A 128 6.26 14.90 -7.40
N ARG A 129 6.92 15.98 -7.84
CA ARG A 129 6.57 16.62 -9.12
C ARG A 129 6.69 15.66 -10.31
N LEU A 130 7.69 14.78 -10.33
CA LEU A 130 7.87 13.80 -11.40
C LEU A 130 6.84 12.66 -11.37
N PHE A 131 6.23 12.40 -10.22
CA PHE A 131 5.22 11.34 -10.04
C PHE A 131 3.78 11.86 -10.04
N PHE A 132 3.57 13.16 -9.81
CA PHE A 132 2.26 13.78 -9.66
C PHE A 132 1.95 14.89 -10.70
N ASP A 133 2.93 15.33 -11.51
CA ASP A 133 2.62 16.08 -12.75
C ASP A 133 2.24 15.08 -13.84
N GLY A 134 0.94 14.84 -13.96
CA GLY A 134 0.29 14.06 -15.02
C GLY A 134 -1.07 14.65 -15.30
#